data_AF-A0A5J9U5D0-F1
#
_entry.id   AF-A0A5J9U5D0-F1
#
_cell.length_a   1.000
_cell.length_b   1.000
_cell.length_c   1.000
_cell.angle_alpha   90.00
_cell.angle_beta   90.00
_cell.angle_gamma   90.00
#
_symmetry.space_group_name_H-M   'P 1'
#
loop_
_entity.id
_entity.type
_entity.pdbx_description
1 polymer ?
#
loop_
_entity_poly.entity_id
_entity_poly.type
_entity_poly.pdbx_seq_one_letter_code
_entity_poly.pdbx_strand_id
1 'polypeptide(L)'
;MRVGGGKKHGRYWIRDSTIDTASTPTLSQIRARSTDSAPPIRPRPTATQIQIEQATMEARIEEKLREERERYETMMRSMLTYFQSTGVPPPPPPDLFPGLAGVPPPVGVPPPVGVTPNVSASPADTP
;
A
#
# COMPACT_ATOMS: atom_id res chain seq x y z
N MET A 1 21.53 -53.36 7.97
CA MET A 1 22.11 -52.00 8.13
C MET A 1 21.08 -51.11 8.81
N ARG A 2 21.26 -50.77 10.09
CA ARG A 2 20.41 -49.77 10.75
C ARG A 2 21.09 -48.40 10.62
N VAL A 3 20.46 -47.52 9.87
CA VAL A 3 20.85 -46.10 9.72
C VAL A 3 20.47 -45.40 11.03
N GLY A 4 21.32 -45.54 12.04
CA GLY A 4 21.10 -44.98 13.38
C GLY A 4 21.19 -43.45 13.33
N GLY A 5 20.10 -42.79 13.74
CA GLY A 5 19.97 -41.35 13.76
C GLY A 5 21.14 -40.65 14.46
N GLY A 6 21.71 -39.66 13.77
CA GLY A 6 22.81 -38.86 14.29
C GLY A 6 22.48 -38.13 15.60
N LYS A 7 23.54 -37.75 16.33
CA LYS A 7 23.49 -36.98 17.57
C LYS A 7 22.66 -35.71 17.37
N LYS A 8 21.52 -35.59 18.08
CA LYS A 8 20.61 -34.45 17.96
C LYS A 8 21.08 -33.21 18.72
N HIS A 9 21.79 -33.39 19.85
CA HIS A 9 22.19 -32.29 20.74
C HIS A 9 23.60 -32.48 21.34
N GLY A 10 24.28 -31.36 21.62
CA GLY A 10 25.61 -31.30 22.25
C GLY A 10 26.72 -30.87 21.29
N ARG A 11 27.87 -30.45 21.83
CA ARG A 11 29.05 -30.08 21.02
C ARG A 11 29.65 -31.32 20.35
N TYR A 12 30.04 -31.18 19.08
CA TYR A 12 30.83 -32.18 18.37
C TYR A 12 32.29 -32.02 18.80
N TRP A 13 32.91 -33.11 19.24
CA TRP A 13 34.37 -33.16 19.33
C TRP A 13 34.86 -33.59 17.96
N ILE A 14 35.54 -32.67 17.30
CA ILE A 14 36.16 -32.91 16.00
C ILE A 14 37.52 -33.52 16.31
N ARG A 15 37.75 -34.76 15.88
CA ARG A 15 39.04 -35.42 16.05
C ARG A 15 40.11 -34.63 15.31
N ASP A 16 41.32 -34.58 15.85
CA ASP A 16 42.46 -33.96 15.19
C ASP A 16 42.56 -34.47 13.74
N SER A 17 42.75 -33.53 12.79
CA SER A 17 42.80 -33.75 11.34
C SER A 17 41.48 -34.06 10.62
N THR A 18 40.31 -33.98 11.27
CA THR A 18 39.01 -34.10 10.55
C THR A 18 38.69 -32.82 9.74
N ILE A 19 39.14 -31.68 10.24
CA ILE A 19 39.10 -30.41 9.51
C ILE A 19 40.53 -30.15 9.03
N ASP A 20 40.71 -30.15 7.71
CA ASP A 20 41.96 -29.69 7.11
C ASP A 20 42.02 -28.15 7.21
N THR A 21 42.97 -27.65 8.01
CA THR A 21 43.20 -26.23 8.22
C THR A 21 43.82 -25.55 6.99
N ALA A 22 44.36 -26.31 6.03
CA ALA A 22 44.82 -25.79 4.75
C ALA A 22 43.65 -25.54 3.78
N SER A 23 42.57 -26.32 3.89
CA SER A 23 41.39 -26.24 3.03
C SER A 23 40.25 -25.41 3.62
N THR A 24 40.20 -25.28 4.95
CA THR A 24 39.17 -24.49 5.63
C THR A 24 39.68 -23.09 5.99
N PRO A 25 39.04 -22.01 5.48
CA PRO A 25 39.43 -20.66 5.82
C PRO A 25 39.15 -20.38 7.29
N THR A 26 40.10 -19.73 7.95
CA THR A 26 39.94 -19.25 9.32
C THR A 26 38.88 -18.16 9.41
N LEU A 27 38.29 -17.99 10.60
CA LEU A 27 37.25 -16.99 10.84
C LEU A 27 37.73 -15.55 10.56
N SER A 28 39.02 -15.25 10.80
CA SER A 28 39.63 -13.96 10.46
C SER A 28 39.72 -13.75 8.95
N GLN A 29 40.10 -14.79 8.18
CA GLN A 29 40.13 -14.74 6.72
C GLN A 29 38.73 -14.53 6.13
N ILE A 30 37.71 -15.20 6.68
CA ILE A 30 36.30 -15.00 6.27
C ILE A 30 35.87 -13.55 6.53
N ARG A 31 36.18 -13.02 7.71
CA ARG A 31 35.84 -11.64 8.08
C ARG A 31 36.52 -10.61 7.16
N ALA A 32 37.80 -10.80 6.85
CA ALA A 32 38.56 -9.92 5.96
C ALA A 32 38.02 -9.95 4.51
N ARG A 33 37.60 -11.11 4.01
CA ARG A 33 36.97 -11.22 2.69
C ARG A 33 35.57 -10.59 2.65
N SER A 34 34.82 -10.70 3.76
CA SER A 34 33.44 -10.20 3.85
C SER A 34 33.34 -8.68 3.82
N THR A 35 34.41 -7.94 4.11
CA THR A 35 34.39 -6.47 4.14
C THR A 35 34.69 -5.81 2.80
N ASP A 36 35.29 -6.53 1.84
CA ASP A 36 35.75 -5.95 0.57
C ASP A 36 34.62 -5.83 -0.48
N SER A 37 33.61 -6.70 -0.39
CA SER A 37 32.49 -6.76 -1.35
C SER A 37 31.12 -6.45 -0.75
N ALA A 38 31.03 -6.13 0.55
CA ALA A 38 29.75 -5.81 1.18
C ALA A 38 29.33 -4.36 0.85
N PRO A 39 28.09 -4.12 0.41
CA PRO A 39 27.60 -2.76 0.21
C PRO A 39 27.67 -1.98 1.54
N PRO A 40 28.04 -0.69 1.51
CA PRO A 40 28.07 0.13 2.72
C PRO A 40 26.74 0.08 3.47
N ILE A 41 26.80 -0.08 4.79
CA ILE A 41 25.62 0.01 5.66
C ILE A 41 25.06 1.43 5.50
N ARG A 42 23.84 1.54 4.98
CA ARG A 42 23.17 2.84 4.83
C ARG A 42 22.91 3.41 6.24
N PRO A 43 23.14 4.73 6.44
CA PRO A 43 22.76 5.36 7.70
C PRO A 43 21.26 5.21 7.90
N ARG A 44 20.86 4.88 9.13
CA ARG A 44 19.45 4.78 9.48
C ARG A 44 18.84 6.18 9.43
N PRO A 45 17.70 6.38 8.74
CA PRO A 45 17.04 7.68 8.76
C PRO A 45 16.64 8.04 10.18
N THR A 46 16.87 9.29 10.54
CA THR A 46 16.50 9.82 11.86
C THR A 46 14.99 10.05 11.91
N ALA A 47 14.37 9.99 13.09
CA ALA A 47 12.92 10.24 13.24
C ALA A 47 12.48 11.59 12.63
N THR A 48 13.33 12.61 12.73
CA THR A 48 13.11 13.93 12.12
C THR A 48 13.10 13.87 10.58
N GLN A 49 14.01 13.11 9.98
CA GLN A 49 14.07 12.94 8.53
C GLN A 49 12.82 12.24 8.01
N ILE A 50 12.33 11.24 8.72
CA ILE A 50 11.09 10.53 8.39
C ILE A 50 9.89 11.49 8.44
N GLN A 51 9.78 12.30 9.50
CA GLN A 51 8.66 13.26 9.64
C GLN A 51 8.67 14.34 8.55
N ILE A 52 9.84 14.88 8.21
CA ILE A 52 9.98 15.86 7.13
C ILE A 52 9.57 15.23 5.80
N GLU A 53 10.07 14.02 5.51
CA GLU A 53 9.74 13.31 4.27
C GLU A 53 8.23 13.06 4.17
N GLN A 54 7.58 12.60 5.25
CA GLN A 54 6.13 12.41 5.31
C GLN A 54 5.37 13.71 5.04
N ALA A 55 5.71 14.79 5.75
CA ALA A 55 5.06 16.09 5.56
C ALA A 55 5.21 16.62 4.12
N THR A 56 6.37 16.41 3.49
CA THR A 56 6.59 16.83 2.09
C THR A 56 5.80 15.98 1.10
N MET A 57 5.64 14.68 1.35
CA MET A 57 4.83 13.81 0.51
C MET A 57 3.35 14.14 0.63
N GLU A 58 2.87 14.35 1.85
CA GLU A 58 1.47 14.74 2.11
C GLU A 58 1.12 16.07 1.43
N ALA A 59 2.00 17.08 1.53
CA ALA A 59 1.81 18.36 0.85
C ALA A 59 1.70 18.20 -0.68
N ARG A 60 2.52 17.34 -1.29
CA ARG A 60 2.46 17.05 -2.74
C ARG A 60 1.18 16.32 -3.15
N ILE A 61 0.68 15.42 -2.30
CA ILE A 61 -0.57 14.70 -2.55
C ILE A 61 -1.74 15.69 -2.46
N GLU A 62 -1.73 16.57 -1.46
CA GLU A 62 -2.77 17.58 -1.30
C GLU A 62 -2.80 18.57 -2.47
N GLU A 63 -1.63 18.96 -2.98
CA GLU A 63 -1.53 19.80 -4.19
C GLU A 63 -2.17 19.12 -5.41
N LYS A 64 -1.84 17.85 -5.66
CA LYS A 64 -2.45 17.08 -6.77
C LYS A 64 -3.96 16.94 -6.62
N LEU A 65 -4.44 16.75 -5.39
CA LEU A 65 -5.88 16.63 -5.12
C LEU A 65 -6.59 17.97 -5.36
N ARG A 66 -5.95 19.10 -5.03
CA ARG A 66 -6.48 20.44 -5.34
C ARG A 66 -6.55 20.67 -6.85
N GLU A 67 -5.50 20.31 -7.58
CA GLU A 67 -5.50 20.42 -9.05
C GLU A 67 -6.60 19.53 -9.69
N GLU A 68 -6.76 18.29 -9.22
CA GLU A 68 -7.84 17.42 -9.69
C GLU A 68 -9.21 18.01 -9.39
N ARG A 69 -9.40 18.58 -8.19
CA ARG A 69 -10.65 19.22 -7.81
C ARG A 69 -10.92 20.45 -8.69
N GLU A 70 -9.92 21.28 -8.97
CA GLU A 70 -10.06 22.42 -9.88
C GLU A 70 -10.38 21.96 -11.31
N ARG A 71 -9.78 20.85 -11.77
CA ARG A 71 -10.09 20.24 -13.05
C ARG A 71 -11.53 19.75 -13.09
N TYR A 72 -12.00 19.12 -12.02
CA TYR A 72 -13.37 18.66 -11.89
C TYR A 72 -14.35 19.84 -11.81
N GLU A 73 -14.03 20.88 -11.05
CA GLU A 73 -14.85 22.10 -10.96
C GLU A 73 -14.90 22.83 -12.31
N THR A 74 -13.79 22.89 -13.04
CA THR A 74 -13.74 23.46 -14.40
C THR A 74 -14.58 22.64 -15.37
N MET A 75 -14.52 21.31 -15.25
CA MET A 75 -15.37 20.41 -16.01
C MET A 75 -16.85 20.62 -15.68
N MET A 76 -17.22 20.73 -14.40
CA MET A 76 -18.60 21.01 -13.99
C MET A 76 -19.08 22.38 -14.48
N ARG A 77 -18.21 23.40 -14.44
CA ARG A 77 -18.52 24.74 -14.94
C ARG A 77 -18.76 24.74 -16.44
N SER A 78 -17.89 24.11 -17.23
CA SER A 78 -18.07 24.03 -18.68
C SER A 78 -19.36 23.30 -19.03
N MET A 79 -19.68 22.25 -18.27
CA MET A 79 -20.96 21.54 -18.35
C MET A 79 -22.16 22.44 -18.07
N LEU A 80 -22.13 23.20 -16.96
CA LEU A 80 -23.21 24.12 -16.61
C LEU A 80 -23.42 25.19 -17.69
N THR A 81 -22.34 25.73 -18.25
CA THR A 81 -22.39 26.68 -19.36
C THR A 81 -23.00 26.04 -20.60
N TYR A 82 -22.58 24.82 -20.95
CA TYR A 82 -23.15 24.06 -22.06
C TYR A 82 -24.66 23.84 -21.90
N PHE A 83 -25.11 23.44 -20.70
CA PHE A 83 -26.53 23.22 -20.41
C PHE A 83 -27.34 24.51 -20.55
N GLN A 84 -26.87 25.62 -20.00
CA GLN A 84 -27.55 26.91 -20.12
C GLN A 84 -27.64 27.40 -21.57
N SER A 85 -26.62 27.10 -22.39
CA SER A 85 -26.58 27.55 -23.79
C SER A 85 -27.39 26.69 -24.77
N THR A 86 -27.51 25.38 -24.53
CA THR A 86 -28.11 24.45 -25.49
C THR A 86 -29.42 23.82 -25.00
N GLY A 87 -29.66 23.75 -23.69
CA GLY A 87 -30.78 22.99 -23.10
C GLY A 87 -30.71 21.47 -23.35
N VAL A 88 -29.63 20.97 -23.95
CA VAL A 88 -29.41 19.55 -24.24
C VAL A 88 -28.66 18.93 -23.07
N PRO A 89 -29.05 17.73 -22.59
CA PRO A 89 -28.30 17.02 -21.56
C PRO A 89 -26.85 16.78 -22.01
N PRO A 90 -25.90 16.67 -21.07
CA PRO A 90 -24.51 16.44 -21.42
C PRO A 90 -24.31 15.16 -22.21
N PRO A 91 -23.26 15.11 -23.07
CA PRO A 91 -22.90 13.89 -23.75
C PRO A 91 -22.65 12.79 -22.69
N PRO A 92 -23.10 11.55 -22.94
CA PRO A 92 -22.88 10.45 -22.02
C PRO A 92 -21.37 10.29 -21.74
N PRO A 93 -20.98 9.85 -20.53
CA PRO A 93 -19.58 9.60 -20.23
C PRO A 93 -18.99 8.61 -21.24
N PRO A 94 -17.69 8.73 -21.56
CA PRO A 94 -17.05 7.80 -22.48
C PRO A 94 -17.21 6.36 -21.98
N ASP A 95 -17.58 5.44 -22.88
CA ASP A 95 -17.73 4.02 -22.55
C ASP A 95 -16.39 3.45 -22.08
N LEU A 96 -16.27 3.25 -20.75
CA LEU A 96 -15.08 2.65 -20.12
C LEU A 96 -14.99 1.13 -20.37
N PHE A 97 -16.05 0.53 -20.91
CA PHE A 97 -16.12 -0.90 -21.23
C PHE A 97 -16.68 -1.12 -22.65
N PRO A 98 -15.87 -0.85 -23.69
CA PRO A 98 -16.28 -1.14 -25.06
C PRO A 98 -16.39 -2.66 -25.23
N GLY A 99 -17.61 -3.20 -25.21
CA GLY A 99 -17.87 -4.65 -25.34
C GLY A 99 -19.00 -5.22 -24.48
N LEU A 100 -19.53 -4.44 -23.52
CA LEU A 100 -20.73 -4.83 -22.75
C LEU A 100 -22.03 -4.27 -23.33
N ALA A 101 -22.03 -3.86 -24.60
CA ALA A 101 -23.23 -3.43 -25.31
C ALA A 101 -24.22 -4.62 -25.42
N GLY A 102 -25.13 -4.72 -24.46
CA GLY A 102 -26.13 -5.78 -24.36
C GLY A 102 -26.25 -6.45 -23.00
N VAL A 103 -25.33 -6.19 -22.04
CA VAL A 103 -25.52 -6.61 -20.65
C VAL A 103 -26.23 -5.46 -19.94
N PRO A 104 -27.50 -5.62 -19.52
CA PRO A 104 -28.17 -4.59 -18.74
C PRO A 104 -27.32 -4.30 -17.49
N PRO A 105 -27.27 -3.05 -16.99
CA PRO A 105 -26.69 -2.81 -15.68
C PRO A 105 -27.37 -3.79 -14.70
N PRO A 106 -26.65 -4.38 -13.73
CA PRO A 106 -27.28 -5.25 -12.75
C PRO A 106 -28.43 -4.44 -12.13
N VAL A 107 -29.65 -4.88 -12.41
CA VAL A 107 -30.87 -4.34 -11.83
C VAL A 107 -30.60 -4.30 -10.34
N GLY A 108 -30.67 -3.09 -9.77
CA GLY A 108 -30.33 -2.86 -8.38
C GLY A 108 -30.96 -3.94 -7.52
N VAL A 109 -30.12 -4.71 -6.83
CA VAL A 109 -30.58 -5.46 -5.68
C VAL A 109 -31.27 -4.43 -4.79
N PRO A 110 -32.55 -4.62 -4.42
CA PRO A 110 -33.21 -3.66 -3.55
C PRO A 110 -32.37 -3.47 -2.29
N PRO A 111 -32.20 -2.24 -1.78
CA PRO A 111 -31.49 -2.03 -0.53
C PRO A 111 -32.15 -2.90 0.56
N PRO A 112 -31.37 -3.55 1.45
CA PRO A 112 -31.96 -4.34 2.52
C PRO A 112 -32.92 -3.46 3.33
N VAL A 113 -34.17 -3.91 3.39
CA VAL A 113 -35.21 -3.31 4.22
C VAL A 113 -34.74 -3.32 5.67
N GLY A 114 -34.68 -2.15 6.29
CA GLY A 114 -34.78 -2.00 7.74
C GLY A 114 -33.48 -1.85 8.51
N VAL A 115 -32.88 -0.66 8.48
CA VAL A 115 -32.48 0.00 9.74
C VAL A 115 -32.68 1.50 9.57
N THR A 116 -33.72 2.02 10.20
CA THR A 116 -33.93 3.45 10.41
C THR A 116 -32.83 4.00 11.33
N PRO A 117 -32.10 5.08 10.99
CA PRO A 117 -31.48 5.91 12.01
C PRO A 117 -32.58 6.85 12.50
N ASN A 118 -33.21 6.50 13.62
CA ASN A 118 -34.14 7.39 14.30
C ASN A 118 -33.37 8.61 14.83
N VAL A 119 -33.43 9.73 14.12
CA VAL A 119 -33.02 11.04 14.64
C VAL A 119 -34.16 12.01 14.42
N SER A 120 -34.99 12.19 15.46
CA SER A 120 -35.68 13.46 15.71
C SER A 120 -35.99 13.55 17.21
N ALA A 121 -35.25 14.42 17.89
CA ALA A 121 -35.76 15.60 18.59
C ALA A 121 -36.22 15.36 20.05
N SER A 122 -35.38 15.78 21.00
CA SER A 122 -35.81 16.26 22.34
C SER A 122 -36.71 17.51 22.17
N PRO A 123 -37.66 17.83 23.09
CA PRO A 123 -37.32 18.36 24.43
C PRO A 123 -38.35 18.09 25.57
N ALA A 124 -38.00 18.57 26.77
CA ALA A 124 -38.84 19.05 27.88
C ALA A 124 -39.34 18.05 28.98
N ASP A 125 -38.66 18.13 30.13
CA ASP A 125 -39.15 18.48 31.48
C ASP A 125 -40.46 17.90 32.08
N THR A 126 -40.26 17.22 33.23
CA THR A 126 -41.02 17.23 34.52
C THR A 126 -42.45 16.65 34.60
N PRO A 127 -42.96 16.30 35.81
CA PRO A 127 -42.35 16.31 37.16
C PRO A 127 -42.02 14.92 37.76
#